data_AF-A0A087RS78-F1
#
_entry.id   AF-A0A087RS78-F1
#
_cell.length_a   1.000
_cell.length_b   1.000
_cell.length_c   1.000
_cell.angle_alpha   90.00
_cell.angle_beta   90.00
_cell.angle_gamma   90.00
#
_symmetry.space_group_name_H-M   'P 1'
#
loop_
_entity.id
_entity.type
_entity.pdbx_description
1 polymer ?
#
loop_
_entity_poly.entity_id
_entity_poly.type
_entity_poly.pdbx_seq_one_letter_code
_entity_poly.pdbx_strand_id
1 'polypeptide(L)'
;PVTPVSEPSEMMEKESMKEEITEADLGSVLRLSRANVPATIPMHQGYYGGGDVYYIITDSSDPTHADLITKNQSWKVELAPLLKNAPEDALSKTYMFMNGIEGDGVHGFQGEVFTSTPAQPDVYSALTSHVHVTWNEGTTPRVLTSDAMVMEAADNGEITLASVDVVLNMPQIVWPDGQMIVKEDKTLTDETPYSGGQVLDIDTEEMEVTFIAHRGWGPDGRTIYYIVTDVTPSGPANMMGVVSSPTSASLIANSAAVDLFQFKNGLTGSGPLGFQAGIAAGAPGDENYSPMWRIFMTSWASPENAQLLETIGDLNAYREAGLIDIGIARPMDSDHIVNCPFIDPFQ
;
A
#
# COMPACT_ATOMS: atom_id res chain seq x y z
N PRO A 1 -19.81 38.71 -61.44
CA PRO A 1 -20.45 38.91 -60.12
C PRO A 1 -20.55 37.56 -59.42
N VAL A 2 -19.56 37.29 -58.56
CA VAL A 2 -19.46 36.04 -57.78
C VAL A 2 -20.08 36.33 -56.43
N THR A 3 -21.15 35.60 -56.11
CA THR A 3 -21.85 35.64 -54.83
C THR A 3 -21.03 34.86 -53.79
N PRO A 4 -20.86 35.35 -52.55
CA PRO A 4 -20.14 34.61 -51.52
C PRO A 4 -21.04 33.54 -50.90
N VAL A 5 -20.46 32.37 -50.64
CA VAL A 5 -21.06 31.28 -49.86
C VAL A 5 -20.85 31.59 -48.38
N SER A 6 -21.94 31.64 -47.63
CA SER A 6 -21.96 31.67 -46.17
C SER A 6 -21.79 30.26 -45.61
N GLU A 7 -20.77 30.02 -44.80
CA GLU A 7 -20.68 28.83 -43.94
C GLU A 7 -21.52 29.06 -42.67
N PRO A 8 -22.36 28.08 -42.24
CA PRO A 8 -22.81 28.00 -40.87
C PRO A 8 -21.82 27.17 -40.04
N SER A 9 -21.39 27.76 -38.94
CA SER A 9 -20.66 27.12 -37.85
C SER A 9 -21.47 25.99 -37.21
N GLU A 10 -20.97 24.75 -37.24
CA GLU A 10 -21.44 23.67 -36.38
C GLU A 10 -20.61 23.65 -35.09
N MET A 11 -21.22 24.12 -34.00
CA MET A 11 -20.79 23.79 -32.64
C MET A 11 -21.11 22.32 -32.39
N MET A 12 -20.09 21.46 -32.33
CA MET A 12 -20.24 20.11 -31.78
C MET A 12 -20.23 20.21 -30.25
N GLU A 13 -21.43 20.10 -29.65
CA GLU A 13 -21.58 19.72 -28.26
C GLU A 13 -21.02 18.30 -28.08
N LYS A 14 -20.03 18.13 -27.20
CA LYS A 14 -19.60 16.81 -26.72
C LYS A 14 -20.69 16.27 -25.78
N GLU A 15 -21.63 15.52 -26.32
CA GLU A 15 -22.45 14.63 -25.51
C GLU A 15 -21.57 13.52 -24.94
N SER A 16 -21.60 13.36 -23.62
CA SER A 16 -20.99 12.24 -22.91
C SER A 16 -21.68 10.94 -23.37
N MET A 17 -20.96 10.06 -24.05
CA MET A 17 -21.41 8.68 -24.26
C MET A 17 -21.45 7.98 -22.90
N LYS A 18 -22.66 7.83 -22.34
CA LYS A 18 -22.93 6.77 -21.36
C LYS A 18 -22.97 5.46 -22.15
N GLU A 19 -22.07 4.54 -21.85
CA GLU A 19 -22.15 3.19 -22.40
C GLU A 19 -23.50 2.55 -22.01
N GLU A 20 -24.26 2.11 -23.01
CA GLU A 20 -25.51 1.39 -22.82
C GLU A 20 -25.21 -0.03 -22.30
N ILE A 21 -25.79 -0.36 -21.14
CA ILE A 21 -25.72 -1.70 -20.53
C ILE A 21 -26.48 -2.68 -21.44
N THR A 22 -25.82 -3.75 -21.88
CA THR A 22 -26.44 -4.80 -22.70
C THR A 22 -26.95 -5.97 -21.84
N GLU A 23 -27.91 -6.75 -22.35
CA GLU A 23 -28.41 -7.96 -21.64
C GLU A 23 -27.31 -9.02 -21.40
N ALA A 24 -26.21 -9.00 -22.18
CA ALA A 24 -25.06 -9.88 -22.00
C ALA A 24 -24.20 -9.50 -20.76
N ASP A 25 -24.24 -8.22 -20.36
CA ASP A 25 -23.48 -7.72 -19.21
C ASP A 25 -24.11 -8.14 -17.88
N LEU A 26 -25.43 -8.42 -17.86
CA LEU A 26 -26.20 -8.73 -16.65
C LEU A 26 -25.86 -10.08 -16.00
N GLY A 27 -25.11 -10.97 -16.66
CA GLY A 27 -24.72 -12.28 -16.13
C GLY A 27 -23.22 -12.54 -16.07
N SER A 28 -22.38 -11.66 -16.63
CA SER A 28 -20.93 -11.89 -16.78
C SER A 28 -20.05 -10.79 -16.18
N VAL A 29 -20.65 -9.65 -15.80
CA VAL A 29 -19.94 -8.49 -15.24
C VAL A 29 -20.42 -8.22 -13.81
N LEU A 30 -19.49 -8.28 -12.85
CA LEU A 30 -19.69 -7.84 -11.48
C LEU A 30 -19.39 -6.35 -11.36
N ARG A 31 -20.38 -5.58 -10.91
CA ARG A 31 -20.22 -4.17 -10.55
C ARG A 31 -20.36 -4.01 -9.05
N LEU A 32 -19.33 -3.49 -8.41
CA LEU A 32 -19.30 -3.26 -6.98
C LEU A 32 -19.51 -1.78 -6.72
N SER A 33 -20.54 -1.44 -5.94
CA SER A 33 -20.67 -0.06 -5.46
C SER A 33 -19.39 0.35 -4.74
N ARG A 34 -18.87 1.54 -5.07
CA ARG A 34 -17.63 2.08 -4.49
C ARG A 34 -16.47 1.07 -4.62
N ALA A 35 -16.31 0.48 -5.81
CA ALA A 35 -15.22 -0.44 -6.11
C ALA A 35 -13.84 0.22 -5.91
N ASN A 36 -13.73 1.48 -6.35
CA ASN A 36 -12.53 2.31 -6.21
C ASN A 36 -12.94 3.66 -5.64
N VAL A 37 -12.32 4.08 -4.55
CA VAL A 37 -12.61 5.38 -3.90
C VAL A 37 -11.31 6.08 -3.50
N PRO A 38 -11.27 7.42 -3.46
CA PRO A 38 -10.12 8.13 -2.93
C PRO A 38 -10.00 7.89 -1.42
N ALA A 39 -8.77 7.82 -0.92
CA ALA A 39 -8.45 7.82 0.50
C ALA A 39 -7.30 8.78 0.79
N THR A 40 -7.56 9.82 1.56
CA THR A 40 -6.58 10.84 1.92
C THR A 40 -5.97 10.51 3.26
N ILE A 41 -4.65 10.28 3.29
CA ILE A 41 -3.90 9.76 4.43
C ILE A 41 -2.89 10.84 4.87
N PRO A 42 -2.76 11.12 6.18
CA PRO A 42 -1.74 12.05 6.66
C PRO A 42 -0.33 11.50 6.41
N MET A 43 0.54 12.35 5.92
CA MET A 43 1.97 12.10 5.78
C MET A 43 2.72 12.65 7.00
N HIS A 44 3.90 12.08 7.20
CA HIS A 44 4.90 12.53 8.16
C HIS A 44 6.15 12.96 7.41
N GLN A 45 6.90 13.91 7.97
CA GLN A 45 8.20 14.29 7.46
C GLN A 45 9.30 13.61 8.30
N GLY A 46 10.29 13.05 7.60
CA GLY A 46 11.51 12.50 8.17
C GLY A 46 12.69 12.77 7.24
N TYR A 47 13.81 12.10 7.50
CA TYR A 47 15.06 12.38 6.82
C TYR A 47 15.76 11.14 6.29
N TYR A 48 16.43 11.30 5.16
CA TYR A 48 17.41 10.35 4.65
C TYR A 48 18.57 11.10 3.99
N GLY A 49 19.80 10.77 4.37
CA GLY A 49 21.00 11.33 3.73
C GLY A 49 21.08 12.87 3.76
N GLY A 50 20.40 13.52 4.70
CA GLY A 50 20.30 14.98 4.79
C GLY A 50 19.14 15.61 4.03
N GLY A 51 18.39 14.85 3.23
CA GLY A 51 17.20 15.32 2.53
C GLY A 51 15.90 14.85 3.19
N ASP A 52 14.79 15.46 2.78
CA ASP A 52 13.46 15.14 3.30
C ASP A 52 12.92 13.84 2.70
N VAL A 53 12.19 13.11 3.55
CA VAL A 53 11.37 11.95 3.19
C VAL A 53 9.97 12.20 3.73
N TYR A 54 8.97 12.06 2.88
CA TYR A 54 7.56 12.10 3.26
C TYR A 54 7.00 10.69 3.19
N TYR A 55 6.37 10.23 4.26
CA TYR A 55 5.97 8.82 4.40
C TYR A 55 4.64 8.71 5.15
N ILE A 56 3.97 7.57 5.04
CA ILE A 56 2.74 7.26 5.80
C ILE A 56 3.01 6.13 6.80
N ILE A 57 2.19 6.03 7.85
CA ILE A 57 2.21 4.90 8.80
C ILE A 57 0.85 4.23 8.76
N THR A 58 0.80 2.97 8.32
CA THR A 58 -0.47 2.26 8.13
C THR A 58 -0.68 1.12 9.13
N ASP A 59 0.38 0.44 9.54
CA ASP A 59 0.28 -0.74 10.40
C ASP A 59 1.39 -0.77 11.46
N SER A 60 1.08 -1.41 12.58
CA SER A 60 2.04 -1.74 13.63
C SER A 60 1.88 -3.17 14.09
N SER A 61 3.01 -3.85 14.33
CA SER A 61 3.04 -5.14 15.03
C SER A 61 2.69 -5.07 16.52
N ASP A 62 2.70 -3.86 17.11
CA ASP A 62 2.51 -3.64 18.53
C ASP A 62 1.26 -2.78 18.79
N PRO A 63 0.34 -3.23 19.68
CA PRO A 63 -0.89 -2.49 19.95
C PRO A 63 -0.64 -1.12 20.58
N THR A 64 0.43 -0.95 21.36
CA THR A 64 0.73 0.33 22.02
C THR A 64 1.12 1.38 20.98
N HIS A 65 1.98 1.02 20.03
CA HIS A 65 2.37 1.90 18.93
C HIS A 65 1.21 2.16 17.98
N ALA A 66 0.41 1.14 17.64
CA ALA A 66 -0.80 1.32 16.83
C ALA A 66 -1.74 2.37 17.43
N ASP A 67 -2.05 2.25 18.72
CA ASP A 67 -2.96 3.16 19.42
C ASP A 67 -2.37 4.57 19.62
N LEU A 68 -1.08 4.67 19.93
CA LEU A 68 -0.40 5.95 20.12
C LEU A 68 -0.38 6.74 18.81
N ILE A 69 0.08 6.11 17.73
CA ILE A 69 0.21 6.75 16.42
C ILE A 69 -1.18 7.13 15.89
N THR A 70 -2.17 6.22 16.01
CA THR A 70 -3.56 6.49 15.63
C THR A 70 -4.09 7.80 16.24
N LYS A 71 -3.82 8.02 17.54
CA LYS A 71 -4.25 9.24 18.23
C LYS A 71 -3.50 10.48 17.76
N ASN A 72 -2.20 10.35 17.51
CA ASN A 72 -1.34 11.48 17.13
C ASN A 72 -1.64 11.97 15.71
N GLN A 73 -1.81 11.06 14.75
CA GLN A 73 -2.06 11.43 13.35
C GLN A 73 -3.56 11.58 13.00
N SER A 74 -4.46 11.31 13.96
CA SER A 74 -5.92 11.31 13.74
C SER A 74 -6.38 10.43 12.56
N TRP A 75 -5.61 9.38 12.28
CA TRP A 75 -5.86 8.39 11.23
C TRP A 75 -5.47 7.01 11.74
N LYS A 76 -6.33 6.01 11.50
CA LYS A 76 -6.17 4.66 12.03
C LYS A 76 -4.88 4.00 11.53
N VAL A 77 -4.04 3.59 12.47
CA VAL A 77 -2.99 2.58 12.28
C VAL A 77 -3.56 1.23 12.68
N GLU A 78 -3.49 0.27 11.76
CA GLU A 78 -3.98 -1.08 12.00
C GLU A 78 -2.99 -1.92 12.81
N LEU A 79 -3.53 -2.77 13.68
CA LEU A 79 -2.71 -3.72 14.44
C LEU A 79 -2.49 -4.97 13.57
N ALA A 80 -1.26 -5.21 13.15
CA ALA A 80 -0.80 -6.34 12.34
C ALA A 80 0.23 -7.21 13.10
N PRO A 81 -0.20 -8.06 14.05
CA PRO A 81 0.72 -8.75 14.97
C PRO A 81 1.76 -9.62 14.27
N LEU A 82 1.42 -10.16 13.09
CA LEU A 82 2.29 -11.04 12.32
C LEU A 82 3.56 -10.35 11.80
N LEU A 83 3.56 -9.01 11.65
CA LEU A 83 4.73 -8.25 11.22
C LEU A 83 5.93 -8.43 12.16
N LYS A 84 5.70 -8.78 13.43
CA LYS A 84 6.76 -9.13 14.40
C LYS A 84 7.62 -10.32 13.95
N ASN A 85 7.08 -11.17 13.08
CA ASN A 85 7.80 -12.34 12.57
C ASN A 85 8.62 -12.04 11.31
N ALA A 86 8.60 -10.80 10.81
CA ALA A 86 9.34 -10.42 9.61
C ALA A 86 10.85 -10.64 9.82
N PRO A 87 11.55 -11.27 8.86
CA PRO A 87 12.99 -11.47 8.95
C PRO A 87 13.73 -10.14 8.74
N GLU A 88 14.94 -10.02 9.27
CA GLU A 88 15.77 -8.80 9.12
C GLU A 88 15.95 -8.39 7.65
N ASP A 89 16.09 -9.35 6.74
CA ASP A 89 16.24 -9.10 5.29
C ASP A 89 15.01 -8.44 4.65
N ALA A 90 13.85 -8.44 5.32
CA ALA A 90 12.63 -7.76 4.90
C ALA A 90 12.42 -6.42 5.62
N LEU A 91 13.37 -5.97 6.44
CA LEU A 91 13.23 -4.78 7.28
C LEU A 91 14.28 -3.74 6.93
N SER A 92 13.84 -2.50 6.70
CA SER A 92 14.71 -1.34 6.81
C SER A 92 14.89 -0.95 8.28
N LYS A 93 15.91 -0.15 8.57
CA LYS A 93 16.11 0.43 9.90
C LYS A 93 15.66 1.89 9.89
N THR A 94 14.99 2.28 10.97
CA THR A 94 14.57 3.66 11.21
C THR A 94 14.92 4.08 12.63
N TYR A 95 15.39 5.31 12.78
CA TYR A 95 15.68 5.92 14.07
C TYR A 95 14.52 6.82 14.51
N MET A 96 13.98 6.58 15.71
CA MET A 96 12.88 7.33 16.30
C MET A 96 13.33 8.09 17.55
N PHE A 97 12.98 9.36 17.66
CA PHE A 97 13.51 10.25 18.71
C PHE A 97 12.58 10.27 19.92
N MET A 98 13.12 9.95 21.09
CA MET A 98 12.37 9.87 22.36
C MET A 98 12.43 11.17 23.18
N ASN A 99 13.33 12.07 22.83
CA ASN A 99 13.49 13.39 23.43
C ASN A 99 14.26 14.33 22.47
N GLY A 100 14.47 15.57 22.90
CA GLY A 100 15.29 16.54 22.19
C GLY A 100 14.46 17.66 21.58
N ILE A 101 14.63 17.87 20.27
CA ILE A 101 13.91 18.92 19.54
C ILE A 101 12.47 18.46 19.31
N GLU A 102 11.49 19.25 19.75
CA GLU A 102 10.06 19.02 19.49
C GLU A 102 9.78 19.06 17.98
N GLY A 103 8.89 18.17 17.52
CA GLY A 103 8.53 18.04 16.11
C GLY A 103 7.41 17.02 15.91
N ASP A 104 7.17 16.65 14.66
CA ASP A 104 6.04 15.82 14.26
C ASP A 104 6.39 14.33 14.13
N GLY A 105 7.56 13.89 14.61
CA GLY A 105 7.92 12.48 14.66
C GLY A 105 6.99 11.68 15.58
N VAL A 106 7.03 10.35 15.49
CA VAL A 106 6.08 9.42 16.16
C VAL A 106 5.91 9.68 17.66
N HIS A 107 7.00 10.08 18.35
CA HIS A 107 7.01 10.36 19.79
C HIS A 107 6.95 11.87 20.13
N GLY A 108 6.64 12.74 19.17
CA GLY A 108 6.51 14.19 19.35
C GLY A 108 7.83 14.98 19.34
N PHE A 109 8.89 14.37 18.81
CA PHE A 109 10.20 15.00 18.62
C PHE A 109 10.53 15.08 17.12
N GLN A 110 11.77 15.39 16.78
CA GLN A 110 12.17 15.48 15.37
C GLN A 110 11.75 14.24 14.56
N GLY A 111 11.52 14.46 13.26
CA GLY A 111 11.20 13.40 12.31
C GLY A 111 12.24 12.28 12.29
N GLU A 112 11.77 11.11 11.88
CA GLU A 112 12.52 9.87 11.85
C GLU A 112 13.69 9.96 10.86
N VAL A 113 14.77 9.24 11.17
CA VAL A 113 15.88 9.09 10.22
C VAL A 113 15.86 7.68 9.64
N PHE A 114 15.69 7.59 8.32
CA PHE A 114 15.70 6.35 7.58
C PHE A 114 17.13 5.97 7.15
N THR A 115 17.40 4.67 7.03
CA THR A 115 18.69 4.17 6.49
C THR A 115 18.65 3.84 5.01
N SER A 116 17.49 3.92 4.36
CA SER A 116 17.29 3.64 2.94
C SER A 116 16.03 4.32 2.40
N THR A 117 15.98 4.50 1.08
CA THR A 117 14.80 4.99 0.35
C THR A 117 14.49 4.06 -0.82
N PRO A 118 13.33 4.19 -1.48
CA PRO A 118 13.02 3.45 -2.71
C PRO A 118 14.09 3.57 -3.81
N ALA A 119 14.94 4.59 -3.79
CA ALA A 119 16.08 4.72 -4.71
C ALA A 119 17.21 3.69 -4.45
N GLN A 120 17.18 2.97 -3.32
CA GLN A 120 18.07 1.86 -2.97
C GLN A 120 17.26 0.55 -2.83
N PRO A 121 16.68 0.02 -3.93
CA PRO A 121 15.70 -1.06 -3.87
C PRO A 121 16.23 -2.35 -3.24
N ASP A 122 17.53 -2.63 -3.36
CA ASP A 122 18.14 -3.86 -2.83
C ASP A 122 18.17 -3.92 -1.30
N VAL A 123 18.00 -2.78 -0.62
CA VAL A 123 18.02 -2.67 0.86
C VAL A 123 16.80 -1.96 1.44
N TYR A 124 15.98 -1.33 0.60
CA TYR A 124 14.76 -0.67 1.03
C TYR A 124 13.64 -1.65 1.31
N SER A 125 12.93 -1.41 2.41
CA SER A 125 11.65 -2.00 2.76
C SER A 125 10.76 -0.92 3.38
N ALA A 126 9.47 -0.98 3.08
CA ALA A 126 8.46 -0.20 3.80
C ALA A 126 8.26 -0.74 5.23
N LEU A 127 8.55 -2.02 5.47
CA LEU A 127 8.57 -2.56 6.82
C LEU A 127 9.85 -2.13 7.53
N THR A 128 9.70 -1.52 8.70
CA THR A 128 10.82 -0.91 9.41
C THR A 128 10.98 -1.50 10.80
N SER A 129 12.22 -1.81 11.14
CA SER A 129 12.70 -2.05 12.50
C SER A 129 13.16 -0.72 13.11
N HIS A 130 13.01 -0.59 14.44
CA HIS A 130 13.18 0.70 15.10
C HIS A 130 14.30 0.71 16.13
N VAL A 131 15.05 1.81 16.11
CA VAL A 131 16.02 2.16 17.13
C VAL A 131 15.59 3.48 17.76
N HIS A 132 15.27 3.44 19.05
CA HIS A 132 15.00 4.63 19.83
C HIS A 132 16.30 5.40 20.07
N VAL A 133 16.25 6.70 19.80
CA VAL A 133 17.32 7.66 20.00
C VAL A 133 16.95 8.56 21.17
N THR A 134 17.82 8.63 22.16
CA THR A 134 17.65 9.51 23.34
C THR A 134 18.90 10.37 23.52
N TRP A 135 18.76 11.68 23.48
CA TRP A 135 19.79 12.64 23.90
C TRP A 135 20.13 12.46 25.37
N ASN A 136 21.43 12.33 25.65
CA ASN A 136 21.95 12.12 27.00
C ASN A 136 21.91 13.41 27.81
N GLU A 137 21.82 13.31 29.14
CA GLU A 137 21.85 14.47 30.03
C GLU A 137 23.12 15.31 29.84
N GLY A 138 22.99 16.64 29.84
CA GLY A 138 24.10 17.58 29.68
C GLY A 138 24.56 17.79 28.24
N THR A 139 23.90 17.20 27.25
CA THR A 139 24.12 17.42 25.83
C THR A 139 23.12 18.45 25.27
N THR A 140 23.47 19.11 24.17
CA THR A 140 22.57 20.04 23.47
C THR A 140 22.02 19.35 22.23
N PRO A 141 20.70 19.06 22.18
CA PRO A 141 20.08 18.46 21.00
C PRO A 141 20.27 19.30 19.74
N ARG A 142 20.49 18.61 18.62
CA ARG A 142 20.54 19.18 17.26
C ARG A 142 19.75 18.28 16.31
N VAL A 143 19.34 18.81 15.16
CA VAL A 143 18.64 17.98 14.17
C VAL A 143 19.62 16.95 13.58
N LEU A 144 19.24 15.68 13.59
CA LEU A 144 19.98 14.60 12.92
C LEU A 144 19.18 14.16 11.70
N THR A 145 19.78 14.24 10.52
CA THR A 145 19.07 14.02 9.24
C THR A 145 19.65 12.86 8.41
N SER A 146 20.58 12.09 8.98
CA SER A 146 21.18 10.92 8.32
C SER A 146 21.71 9.90 9.31
N ASP A 147 21.77 8.63 8.89
CA ASP A 147 22.40 7.54 9.65
C ASP A 147 23.82 7.92 10.10
N ALA A 148 24.61 8.54 9.22
CA ALA A 148 25.95 9.00 9.56
C ALA A 148 25.97 10.00 10.73
N MET A 149 25.03 10.95 10.77
CA MET A 149 24.92 11.91 11.88
C MET A 149 24.45 11.26 13.18
N VAL A 150 23.58 10.25 13.09
CA VAL A 150 23.15 9.46 14.25
C VAL A 150 24.33 8.69 14.82
N MET A 151 25.08 7.98 13.97
CA MET A 151 26.25 7.22 14.41
C MET A 151 27.35 8.13 14.98
N GLU A 152 27.61 9.29 14.37
CA GLU A 152 28.55 10.28 14.92
C GLU A 152 28.11 10.80 16.29
N ALA A 153 26.83 11.12 16.47
CA ALA A 153 26.29 11.55 17.75
C ALA A 153 26.42 10.44 18.82
N ALA A 154 26.20 9.18 18.43
CA ALA A 154 26.38 8.04 19.33
C ALA A 154 27.85 7.85 19.73
N ASP A 155 28.78 7.92 18.77
CA ASP A 155 30.22 7.80 19.00
C ASP A 155 30.77 8.92 19.90
N ASN A 156 30.19 10.12 19.80
CA ASN A 156 30.51 11.25 20.68
C ASN A 156 29.88 11.15 22.08
N GLY A 157 29.05 10.13 22.33
CA GLY A 157 28.31 9.99 23.58
C GLY A 157 27.20 11.03 23.76
N GLU A 158 26.74 11.67 22.68
CA GLU A 158 25.66 12.67 22.70
C GLU A 158 24.29 12.00 22.88
N ILE A 159 24.12 10.81 22.32
CA ILE A 159 22.87 10.04 22.33
C ILE A 159 23.10 8.60 22.82
N THR A 160 22.01 7.97 23.28
CA THR A 160 21.91 6.54 23.52
C THR A 160 20.96 5.93 22.49
N LEU A 161 21.36 4.78 21.93
CA LEU A 161 20.57 4.00 20.97
C LEU A 161 20.03 2.74 21.65
N ALA A 162 18.73 2.48 21.51
CA ALA A 162 18.06 1.29 22.04
C ALA A 162 17.17 0.67 20.98
N SER A 163 17.47 -0.57 20.55
CA SER A 163 16.60 -1.32 19.64
C SER A 163 15.27 -1.67 20.31
N VAL A 164 14.19 -1.61 19.53
CA VAL A 164 12.84 -1.94 19.97
C VAL A 164 12.28 -3.06 19.11
N ASP A 165 11.65 -4.03 19.76
CA ASP A 165 11.02 -5.20 19.11
C ASP A 165 9.61 -4.85 18.62
N VAL A 166 9.57 -3.89 17.67
CA VAL A 166 8.37 -3.40 16.99
C VAL A 166 8.72 -3.24 15.52
N VAL A 167 7.86 -3.78 14.67
CA VAL A 167 7.83 -3.52 13.22
C VAL A 167 6.66 -2.60 12.91
N LEU A 168 6.93 -1.54 12.14
CA LEU A 168 5.90 -0.67 11.54
C LEU A 168 5.90 -0.82 10.02
N ASN A 169 4.75 -0.64 9.40
CA ASN A 169 4.66 -0.43 7.96
C ASN A 169 4.71 1.08 7.68
N MET A 170 5.81 1.55 7.10
CA MET A 170 6.10 2.97 6.84
C MET A 170 6.45 3.24 5.36
N PRO A 171 5.51 3.07 4.41
CA PRO A 171 5.77 3.36 3.00
C PRO A 171 6.19 4.82 2.76
N GLN A 172 7.28 5.01 2.01
CA GLN A 172 7.75 6.35 1.60
C GLN A 172 6.99 6.82 0.34
N ILE A 173 6.47 8.04 0.40
CA ILE A 173 5.67 8.69 -0.66
C ILE A 173 6.56 9.60 -1.52
N VAL A 174 7.41 10.40 -0.88
CA VAL A 174 8.39 11.29 -1.51
C VAL A 174 9.74 11.09 -0.81
N TRP A 175 10.83 11.03 -1.57
CA TRP A 175 12.19 10.88 -1.08
C TRP A 175 13.13 11.75 -1.93
N PRO A 176 14.40 11.98 -1.54
CA PRO A 176 15.25 12.99 -2.17
C PRO A 176 15.39 12.87 -3.71
N ASP A 177 15.36 11.64 -4.22
CA ASP A 177 15.55 11.33 -5.64
C ASP A 177 14.26 10.94 -6.37
N GLY A 178 13.08 11.06 -5.74
CA GLY A 178 11.83 10.64 -6.38
C GLY A 178 10.58 10.67 -5.52
N GLN A 179 9.50 10.17 -6.08
CA GLN A 179 8.22 10.03 -5.40
C GLN A 179 7.42 8.90 -6.06
N MET A 180 6.35 8.46 -5.39
CA MET A 180 5.35 7.58 -5.98
C MET A 180 4.73 8.22 -7.22
N ILE A 181 4.32 7.39 -8.19
CA ILE A 181 3.71 7.87 -9.43
C ILE A 181 2.28 8.33 -9.13
N VAL A 182 2.04 9.63 -9.34
CA VAL A 182 0.70 10.21 -9.35
C VAL A 182 0.02 9.86 -10.68
N LYS A 183 -1.14 9.22 -10.59
CA LYS A 183 -1.94 8.76 -11.73
C LYS A 183 -2.44 9.95 -12.54
N GLU A 184 -2.23 9.90 -13.86
CA GLU A 184 -2.66 10.96 -14.78
C GLU A 184 -4.19 11.05 -14.88
N ASP A 185 -4.86 9.92 -15.09
CA ASP A 185 -6.31 9.83 -15.07
C ASP A 185 -6.82 9.56 -13.65
N LYS A 186 -7.36 10.61 -13.03
CA LYS A 186 -7.90 10.57 -11.67
C LYS A 186 -9.37 10.12 -11.63
N THR A 187 -9.95 9.72 -12.76
CA THR A 187 -11.35 9.25 -12.82
C THR A 187 -11.44 7.84 -12.25
N LEU A 188 -12.23 7.69 -11.17
CA LEU A 188 -12.46 6.38 -10.56
C LEU A 188 -13.81 5.78 -11.02
N THR A 189 -13.75 4.55 -11.50
CA THR A 189 -14.88 3.72 -11.93
C THR A 189 -14.62 2.26 -11.50
N ASP A 190 -15.59 1.36 -11.72
CA ASP A 190 -15.39 -0.08 -11.45
C ASP A 190 -14.32 -0.71 -12.36
N GLU A 191 -13.96 -0.03 -13.45
CA GLU A 191 -12.99 -0.48 -14.46
C GLU A 191 -11.66 0.27 -14.35
N THR A 192 -11.45 1.06 -13.29
CA THR A 192 -10.19 1.79 -13.07
C THR A 192 -9.01 0.84 -13.17
N PRO A 193 -8.09 1.05 -14.12
CA PRO A 193 -6.94 0.18 -14.28
C PRO A 193 -6.00 0.28 -13.07
N TYR A 194 -5.51 -0.87 -12.63
CA TYR A 194 -4.43 -0.94 -11.63
C TYR A 194 -3.10 -0.41 -12.17
N SER A 195 -2.95 -0.24 -13.48
CA SER A 195 -1.73 0.28 -14.07
C SER A 195 -1.64 1.82 -14.01
N GLY A 196 -0.41 2.33 -14.03
CA GLY A 196 -0.14 3.76 -14.26
C GLY A 196 -0.26 4.65 -13.02
N GLY A 197 -0.13 4.09 -11.82
CA GLY A 197 -0.14 4.82 -10.56
C GLY A 197 -1.31 4.44 -9.66
N GLN A 198 -1.03 4.44 -8.35
CA GLN A 198 -1.97 4.14 -7.26
C GLN A 198 -2.26 5.36 -6.37
N VAL A 199 -1.59 6.49 -6.65
CA VAL A 199 -1.74 7.76 -5.95
C VAL A 199 -2.47 8.73 -6.87
N LEU A 200 -3.48 9.43 -6.35
CA LEU A 200 -4.24 10.46 -7.03
C LEU A 200 -3.65 11.85 -6.79
N ASP A 201 -3.06 12.10 -5.62
CA ASP A 201 -2.51 13.40 -5.26
C ASP A 201 -1.49 13.29 -4.12
N ILE A 202 -0.50 14.19 -4.12
CA ILE A 202 0.49 14.34 -3.05
C ILE A 202 0.57 15.83 -2.73
N ASP A 203 0.22 16.20 -1.51
CA ASP A 203 0.29 17.57 -1.00
C ASP A 203 1.29 17.64 0.16
N THR A 204 2.49 18.15 -0.11
CA THR A 204 3.54 18.32 0.90
C THR A 204 3.37 19.60 1.73
N GLU A 205 2.43 20.49 1.36
CA GLU A 205 2.11 21.67 2.16
C GLU A 205 1.09 21.32 3.25
N GLU A 206 0.03 20.60 2.88
CA GLU A 206 -0.99 20.10 3.81
C GLU A 206 -0.60 18.77 4.48
N MET A 207 0.51 18.15 4.04
CA MET A 207 1.01 16.87 4.55
C MET A 207 0.01 15.73 4.36
N GLU A 208 -0.56 15.62 3.15
CA GLU A 208 -1.56 14.60 2.80
C GLU A 208 -1.19 13.88 1.49
N VAL A 209 -1.51 12.58 1.42
CA VAL A 209 -1.44 11.81 0.18
C VAL A 209 -2.79 11.15 -0.08
N THR A 210 -3.31 11.29 -1.29
CA THR A 210 -4.57 10.64 -1.69
C THR A 210 -4.28 9.41 -2.52
N PHE A 211 -4.58 8.22 -1.99
CA PHE A 211 -4.49 6.94 -2.69
C PHE A 211 -5.81 6.54 -3.34
N ILE A 212 -5.73 5.60 -4.27
CA ILE A 212 -6.89 4.80 -4.71
C ILE A 212 -7.05 3.63 -3.75
N ALA A 213 -8.17 3.62 -3.02
CA ALA A 213 -8.58 2.51 -2.19
C ALA A 213 -9.45 1.54 -3.01
N HIS A 214 -8.99 0.30 -3.13
CA HIS A 214 -9.65 -0.77 -3.87
C HIS A 214 -10.50 -1.61 -2.93
N ARG A 215 -11.73 -1.89 -3.33
CA ARG A 215 -12.64 -2.77 -2.60
C ARG A 215 -12.26 -4.24 -2.83
N GLY A 216 -12.26 -5.03 -1.75
CA GLY A 216 -12.12 -6.48 -1.78
C GLY A 216 -13.02 -7.18 -0.76
N TRP A 217 -12.76 -8.47 -0.58
CA TRP A 217 -13.46 -9.32 0.40
C TRP A 217 -12.51 -9.78 1.50
N GLY A 218 -12.89 -9.57 2.75
CA GLY A 218 -12.25 -10.22 3.90
C GLY A 218 -12.56 -11.73 3.95
N PRO A 219 -11.97 -12.48 4.89
CA PRO A 219 -12.03 -13.93 4.88
C PRO A 219 -13.45 -14.50 5.04
N ASP A 220 -14.35 -13.71 5.64
CA ASP A 220 -15.75 -14.03 5.93
C ASP A 220 -16.74 -13.26 5.04
N GLY A 221 -16.27 -12.63 3.96
CA GLY A 221 -17.11 -11.87 3.02
C GLY A 221 -17.42 -10.45 3.47
N ARG A 222 -16.84 -9.96 4.57
CA ARG A 222 -16.92 -8.53 4.91
C ARG A 222 -16.24 -7.68 3.83
N THR A 223 -16.78 -6.49 3.58
CA THR A 223 -16.11 -5.53 2.69
C THR A 223 -14.84 -5.00 3.35
N ILE A 224 -13.75 -4.96 2.59
CA ILE A 224 -12.46 -4.36 2.96
C ILE A 224 -12.05 -3.35 1.88
N TYR A 225 -11.23 -2.37 2.27
CA TYR A 225 -10.58 -1.44 1.37
C TYR A 225 -9.07 -1.48 1.59
N TYR A 226 -8.29 -1.55 0.52
CA TYR A 226 -6.83 -1.55 0.57
C TYR A 226 -6.23 -0.59 -0.44
N ILE A 227 -5.04 -0.09 -0.13
CA ILE A 227 -4.18 0.62 -1.07
C ILE A 227 -3.04 -0.31 -1.49
N VAL A 228 -2.21 0.10 -2.47
CA VAL A 228 -1.02 -0.63 -2.87
C VAL A 228 0.18 0.31 -2.80
N THR A 229 1.19 -0.03 -2.00
CA THR A 229 2.30 0.89 -1.70
C THR A 229 3.63 0.46 -2.32
N ASP A 230 3.93 -0.83 -2.28
CA ASP A 230 5.13 -1.41 -2.85
C ASP A 230 4.98 -2.90 -3.17
N VAL A 231 5.76 -3.39 -4.13
CA VAL A 231 5.62 -4.73 -4.70
C VAL A 231 6.97 -5.32 -5.08
N THR A 232 7.09 -6.64 -4.95
CA THR A 232 8.10 -7.45 -5.63
C THR A 232 7.42 -8.51 -6.48
N PRO A 233 7.90 -8.82 -7.69
CA PRO A 233 9.07 -8.26 -8.36
C PRO A 233 8.79 -6.89 -9.02
N SER A 234 9.84 -6.28 -9.58
CA SER A 234 9.77 -4.94 -10.18
C SER A 234 8.82 -4.81 -11.38
N GLY A 235 8.53 -5.91 -12.10
CA GLY A 235 7.61 -5.90 -13.24
C GLY A 235 6.19 -5.43 -12.86
N PRO A 236 5.49 -6.16 -11.97
CA PRO A 236 4.23 -5.70 -11.39
C PRO A 236 4.32 -4.33 -10.72
N ALA A 237 5.39 -4.03 -9.97
CA ALA A 237 5.58 -2.73 -9.33
C ALA A 237 5.54 -1.57 -10.35
N ASN A 238 6.33 -1.69 -11.42
CA ASN A 238 6.40 -0.71 -12.51
C ASN A 238 5.06 -0.58 -13.24
N MET A 239 4.36 -1.71 -13.47
CA MET A 239 3.04 -1.69 -14.09
C MET A 239 2.05 -0.87 -13.25
N MET A 240 2.01 -1.13 -11.94
CA MET A 240 1.10 -0.46 -11.01
C MET A 240 1.51 0.98 -10.69
N GLY A 241 2.76 1.36 -10.97
CA GLY A 241 3.30 2.68 -10.64
C GLY A 241 3.57 2.85 -9.14
N VAL A 242 3.98 1.76 -8.48
CA VAL A 242 4.31 1.70 -7.05
C VAL A 242 5.78 1.34 -6.86
N VAL A 243 6.27 1.45 -5.63
CA VAL A 243 7.68 1.20 -5.32
C VAL A 243 8.02 -0.29 -5.54
N SER A 244 9.19 -0.56 -6.12
CA SER A 244 9.74 -1.92 -6.17
C SER A 244 10.50 -2.21 -4.87
N SER A 245 10.08 -3.23 -4.11
CA SER A 245 10.73 -3.65 -2.86
C SER A 245 11.19 -5.12 -2.92
N PRO A 246 12.32 -5.42 -3.60
CA PRO A 246 12.88 -6.77 -3.67
C PRO A 246 13.05 -7.49 -2.33
N THR A 247 13.37 -6.76 -1.26
CA THR A 247 13.52 -7.26 0.12
C THR A 247 12.28 -7.99 0.63
N SER A 248 11.08 -7.59 0.19
CA SER A 248 9.82 -8.26 0.53
C SER A 248 9.74 -9.70 0.04
N ALA A 249 10.58 -10.14 -0.91
CA ALA A 249 10.61 -11.53 -1.38
C ALA A 249 10.94 -12.51 -0.23
N SER A 250 11.71 -12.06 0.77
CA SER A 250 12.03 -12.80 1.99
C SER A 250 10.80 -13.19 2.82
N LEU A 251 9.63 -12.62 2.53
CA LEU A 251 8.37 -12.91 3.19
C LEU A 251 7.59 -14.09 2.58
N ILE A 252 7.98 -14.62 1.41
CA ILE A 252 7.18 -15.62 0.68
C ILE A 252 6.85 -16.88 1.48
N ALA A 253 7.76 -17.32 2.34
CA ALA A 253 7.57 -18.47 3.23
C ALA A 253 7.41 -18.06 4.71
N ASN A 254 7.39 -16.76 5.01
CA ASN A 254 7.31 -16.23 6.37
C ASN A 254 5.84 -15.97 6.76
N SER A 255 5.51 -16.10 8.05
CA SER A 255 4.17 -15.82 8.58
C SER A 255 3.79 -14.34 8.59
N ALA A 256 4.76 -13.43 8.45
CA ALA A 256 4.51 -12.00 8.33
C ALA A 256 3.78 -11.63 7.03
N ALA A 257 3.69 -12.54 6.05
CA ALA A 257 2.80 -12.37 4.90
C ALA A 257 1.64 -13.37 4.93
N VAL A 258 0.46 -12.89 4.54
CA VAL A 258 -0.81 -13.62 4.55
C VAL A 258 -1.30 -13.84 3.12
N ASP A 259 -2.18 -14.80 2.90
CA ASP A 259 -2.61 -15.14 1.54
C ASP A 259 -3.69 -14.18 1.03
N LEU A 260 -3.59 -13.79 -0.23
CA LEU A 260 -4.65 -13.11 -0.97
C LEU A 260 -4.91 -13.86 -2.28
N PHE A 261 -6.19 -14.15 -2.53
CA PHE A 261 -6.65 -14.88 -3.70
C PHE A 261 -7.20 -13.92 -4.75
N GLN A 262 -6.51 -13.82 -5.89
CA GLN A 262 -6.91 -13.00 -7.04
C GLN A 262 -7.46 -13.89 -8.16
N PHE A 263 -8.38 -13.36 -8.97
CA PHE A 263 -8.98 -14.12 -10.08
C PHE A 263 -8.36 -13.71 -11.41
N LYS A 264 -8.05 -14.70 -12.26
CA LYS A 264 -7.48 -14.49 -13.61
C LYS A 264 -8.43 -14.85 -14.76
N ASN A 265 -9.62 -15.34 -14.45
CA ASN A 265 -10.69 -15.63 -15.39
C ASN A 265 -12.05 -15.68 -14.65
N GLY A 266 -13.13 -15.90 -15.41
CA GLY A 266 -14.48 -16.02 -14.87
C GLY A 266 -15.24 -14.70 -14.90
N LEU A 267 -15.83 -14.33 -13.77
CA LEU A 267 -16.66 -13.12 -13.64
C LEU A 267 -15.80 -11.87 -13.79
N THR A 268 -16.08 -11.05 -14.81
CA THR A 268 -15.41 -9.75 -15.04
C THR A 268 -15.71 -8.81 -13.88
N GLY A 269 -14.73 -8.01 -13.44
CA GLY A 269 -14.95 -7.10 -12.31
C GLY A 269 -13.76 -6.20 -12.01
N SER A 270 -13.79 -5.58 -10.83
CA SER A 270 -12.82 -4.55 -10.40
C SER A 270 -11.49 -5.09 -9.85
N GLY A 271 -11.25 -6.39 -9.94
CA GLY A 271 -10.01 -7.00 -9.49
C GLY A 271 -8.81 -6.65 -10.39
N PRO A 272 -7.57 -6.85 -9.91
CA PRO A 272 -6.36 -6.39 -10.60
C PRO A 272 -6.17 -6.91 -12.04
N LEU A 273 -6.77 -8.05 -12.37
CA LEU A 273 -6.70 -8.68 -13.69
C LEU A 273 -8.01 -8.55 -14.50
N GLY A 274 -8.91 -7.65 -14.09
CA GLY A 274 -10.20 -7.42 -14.76
C GLY A 274 -11.28 -8.46 -14.43
N PHE A 275 -11.07 -9.27 -13.41
CA PHE A 275 -12.06 -10.23 -12.89
C PHE A 275 -12.54 -9.81 -11.51
N GLN A 276 -13.36 -10.61 -10.84
CA GLN A 276 -13.87 -10.26 -9.52
C GLN A 276 -12.77 -9.86 -8.53
N ALA A 277 -13.15 -9.02 -7.56
CA ALA A 277 -12.27 -8.57 -6.50
C ALA A 277 -11.69 -9.73 -5.68
N GLY A 278 -10.49 -9.53 -5.16
CA GLY A 278 -9.78 -10.58 -4.41
C GLY A 278 -10.38 -10.87 -3.04
N ILE A 279 -10.03 -12.04 -2.51
CA ILE A 279 -10.41 -12.48 -1.16
C ILE A 279 -9.14 -12.59 -0.31
N ALA A 280 -9.11 -11.90 0.83
CA ALA A 280 -8.00 -11.94 1.78
C ALA A 280 -8.20 -13.06 2.81
N ALA A 281 -7.10 -13.72 3.20
CA ALA A 281 -7.12 -14.75 4.25
C ALA A 281 -7.12 -14.19 5.69
N GLY A 282 -6.94 -12.87 5.84
CA GLY A 282 -7.05 -12.14 7.10
C GLY A 282 -7.45 -10.70 6.82
N ALA A 283 -8.14 -10.07 7.78
CA ALA A 283 -8.60 -8.68 7.73
C ALA A 283 -8.32 -7.97 9.07
N PRO A 284 -8.40 -6.63 9.15
CA PRO A 284 -8.11 -5.92 10.39
C PRO A 284 -9.01 -6.41 11.52
N GLY A 285 -8.43 -6.57 12.70
CA GLY A 285 -9.08 -7.19 13.85
C GLY A 285 -8.89 -8.71 13.96
N ASP A 286 -8.42 -9.38 12.91
CA ASP A 286 -8.07 -10.79 12.97
C ASP A 286 -6.64 -10.98 13.53
N GLU A 287 -6.39 -12.00 14.35
CA GLU A 287 -5.05 -12.28 14.90
C GLU A 287 -4.02 -12.59 13.80
N ASN A 288 -4.48 -13.06 12.65
CA ASN A 288 -3.66 -13.39 11.50
C ASN A 288 -3.61 -12.26 10.45
N TYR A 289 -3.93 -11.01 10.80
CA TYR A 289 -3.81 -9.89 9.86
C TYR A 289 -2.34 -9.51 9.60
N SER A 290 -2.07 -9.18 8.33
CA SER A 290 -0.86 -8.50 7.86
C SER A 290 -1.16 -7.69 6.59
N PRO A 291 -0.54 -6.50 6.41
CA PRO A 291 -0.60 -5.76 5.14
C PRO A 291 0.20 -6.44 4.02
N MET A 292 1.07 -7.40 4.34
CA MET A 292 1.91 -8.08 3.34
C MET A 292 1.20 -9.30 2.77
N TRP A 293 0.99 -9.32 1.45
CA TRP A 293 0.23 -10.39 0.81
C TRP A 293 1.08 -11.28 -0.08
N ARG A 294 0.91 -12.59 0.13
CA ARG A 294 1.31 -13.65 -0.78
C ARG A 294 0.19 -13.89 -1.77
N ILE A 295 0.43 -13.59 -3.03
CA ILE A 295 -0.61 -13.64 -4.06
C ILE A 295 -0.80 -15.08 -4.56
N PHE A 296 -2.04 -15.55 -4.48
CA PHE A 296 -2.50 -16.79 -5.10
C PHE A 296 -3.45 -16.46 -6.25
N MET A 297 -3.25 -17.15 -7.38
CA MET A 297 -4.06 -17.03 -8.57
C MET A 297 -5.14 -18.11 -8.59
N THR A 298 -6.39 -17.66 -8.65
CA THR A 298 -7.59 -18.49 -8.76
C THR A 298 -8.07 -18.50 -10.21
N SER A 299 -8.31 -19.71 -10.73
CA SER A 299 -8.83 -19.94 -12.08
C SER A 299 -10.07 -20.83 -12.03
N TRP A 300 -11.15 -20.39 -12.66
CA TRP A 300 -12.28 -21.25 -13.00
C TRP A 300 -11.88 -22.29 -14.04
N ALA A 301 -12.28 -23.55 -13.81
CA ALA A 301 -12.15 -24.63 -14.78
C ALA A 301 -13.08 -24.43 -16.00
N SER A 302 -14.28 -23.91 -15.75
CA SER A 302 -15.28 -23.51 -16.76
C SER A 302 -15.69 -22.05 -16.51
N PRO A 303 -14.99 -21.06 -17.10
CA PRO A 303 -15.22 -19.64 -16.87
C PRO A 303 -16.65 -19.17 -17.16
N GLU A 304 -17.33 -19.82 -18.10
CA GLU A 304 -18.73 -19.56 -18.46
C GLU A 304 -19.72 -19.88 -17.33
N ASN A 305 -19.30 -20.68 -16.35
CA ASN A 305 -20.09 -21.03 -15.17
C ASN A 305 -19.59 -20.32 -13.90
N ALA A 306 -18.71 -19.32 -14.06
CA ALA A 306 -18.19 -18.57 -12.93
C ALA A 306 -19.32 -17.86 -12.18
N GLN A 307 -19.18 -17.84 -10.86
CA GLN A 307 -20.06 -17.09 -9.97
C GLN A 307 -19.24 -16.32 -8.95
N LEU A 308 -19.88 -15.38 -8.26
CA LEU A 308 -19.24 -14.60 -7.21
C LEU A 308 -18.79 -15.53 -6.07
N LEU A 309 -17.53 -15.44 -5.68
CA LEU A 309 -17.00 -16.04 -4.45
C LEU A 309 -16.61 -14.90 -3.51
N GLU A 310 -17.03 -14.95 -2.25
CA GLU A 310 -16.84 -13.85 -1.30
C GLU A 310 -16.02 -14.27 -0.09
N THR A 311 -15.92 -15.57 0.20
CA THR A 311 -15.30 -16.08 1.44
C THR A 311 -14.19 -17.09 1.16
N ILE A 312 -13.31 -17.29 2.16
CA ILE A 312 -12.34 -18.40 2.16
C ILE A 312 -13.08 -19.75 2.15
N GLY A 313 -14.26 -19.83 2.77
CA GLY A 313 -15.13 -21.01 2.73
C GLY A 313 -15.53 -21.39 1.30
N ASP A 314 -15.89 -20.40 0.49
CA ASP A 314 -16.24 -20.61 -0.92
C ASP A 314 -15.03 -21.11 -1.71
N LEU A 315 -13.86 -20.48 -1.57
CA LEU A 315 -12.65 -20.92 -2.25
C LEU A 315 -12.31 -22.38 -1.94
N ASN A 316 -12.38 -22.77 -0.67
CA ASN A 316 -12.10 -24.14 -0.26
C ASN A 316 -13.11 -25.13 -0.84
N ALA A 317 -14.40 -24.84 -0.75
CA ALA A 317 -15.46 -25.70 -1.26
C ALA A 317 -15.37 -25.89 -2.79
N TYR A 318 -15.11 -24.81 -3.53
CA TYR A 318 -15.03 -24.84 -4.99
C TYR A 318 -13.75 -25.51 -5.48
N ARG A 319 -12.64 -25.35 -4.74
CA ARG A 319 -11.40 -26.06 -5.03
C ARG A 319 -11.54 -27.56 -4.78
N GLU A 320 -12.16 -27.97 -3.67
CA GLU A 320 -12.42 -29.38 -3.35
C GLU A 320 -13.33 -30.04 -4.40
N ALA A 321 -14.31 -29.30 -4.90
CA ALA A 321 -15.19 -29.73 -5.98
C ALA A 321 -14.51 -29.74 -7.37
N GLY A 322 -13.27 -29.27 -7.50
CA GLY A 322 -12.53 -29.19 -8.77
C GLY A 322 -13.08 -28.13 -9.74
N LEU A 323 -13.84 -27.16 -9.24
CA LEU A 323 -14.43 -26.08 -10.04
C LEU A 323 -13.44 -24.92 -10.26
N ILE A 324 -12.51 -24.75 -9.32
CA ILE A 324 -11.43 -23.78 -9.41
C ILE A 324 -10.08 -24.43 -9.11
N ASP A 325 -9.03 -23.91 -9.74
CA ASP A 325 -7.65 -24.17 -9.40
C ASP A 325 -7.03 -22.94 -8.71
N ILE A 326 -6.16 -23.18 -7.73
CA ILE A 326 -5.49 -22.13 -6.97
C ILE A 326 -4.00 -22.45 -6.89
N GLY A 327 -3.17 -21.54 -7.39
CA GLY A 327 -1.71 -21.67 -7.38
C GLY A 327 -1.02 -20.36 -7.01
N ILE A 328 0.17 -20.45 -6.41
CA ILE A 328 0.95 -19.27 -6.05
C ILE A 328 1.34 -18.47 -7.30
N ALA A 329 1.23 -17.14 -7.25
CA ALA A 329 1.63 -16.27 -8.34
C ALA A 329 3.16 -16.18 -8.42
N ARG A 330 3.71 -16.35 -9.63
CA ARG A 330 5.14 -16.25 -9.94
C ARG A 330 5.36 -15.40 -11.20
N PRO A 331 5.05 -14.09 -11.18
CA PRO A 331 5.28 -13.22 -12.33
C PRO A 331 6.78 -13.19 -12.63
N MET A 332 7.13 -13.46 -13.90
CA MET A 332 8.53 -13.59 -14.34
C MET A 332 9.33 -14.63 -13.53
N ASP A 333 8.68 -15.70 -13.07
CA ASP A 333 9.25 -16.77 -12.24
C ASP A 333 9.84 -16.32 -10.87
N SER A 334 9.46 -15.14 -10.40
CA SER A 334 9.93 -14.55 -9.13
C SER A 334 8.90 -14.64 -8.01
N ASP A 335 9.35 -14.52 -6.75
CA ASP A 335 8.46 -14.38 -5.59
C ASP A 335 7.60 -13.13 -5.73
N HIS A 336 6.29 -13.26 -5.46
CA HIS A 336 5.32 -12.16 -5.57
C HIS A 336 4.78 -11.82 -4.19
N ILE A 337 5.23 -10.67 -3.66
CA ILE A 337 4.71 -10.09 -2.43
C ILE A 337 4.27 -8.66 -2.73
N VAL A 338 3.11 -8.30 -2.20
CA VAL A 338 2.48 -6.99 -2.40
C VAL A 338 2.18 -6.42 -1.02
N ASN A 339 2.67 -5.22 -0.75
CA ASN A 339 2.29 -4.46 0.44
C ASN A 339 0.98 -3.71 0.16
N CYS A 340 -0.09 -4.18 0.79
CA CYS A 340 -1.44 -3.66 0.61
C CYS A 340 -2.12 -3.45 1.97
N PRO A 341 -1.76 -2.37 2.69
CA PRO A 341 -2.41 -2.09 3.96
C PRO A 341 -3.91 -1.85 3.76
N PHE A 342 -4.70 -2.40 4.69
CA PHE A 342 -6.11 -2.07 4.77
C PHE A 342 -6.29 -0.69 5.37
N ILE A 343 -7.28 0.03 4.84
CA ILE A 343 -7.62 1.37 5.28
C ILE A 343 -9.14 1.53 5.32
N ASP A 344 -9.63 2.42 6.18
CA ASP A 344 -10.99 2.94 6.05
C ASP A 344 -10.94 4.27 5.27
N PRO A 345 -11.41 4.32 4.02
CA PRO A 345 -11.45 5.55 3.23
C PRO A 345 -12.54 6.54 3.70
N PHE A 346 -13.32 6.20 4.74
CA PHE A 346 -14.46 7.01 5.22
C PHE A 346 -14.34 7.45 6.68
N GLN A 347 -13.15 7.32 7.29
CA GLN A 347 -12.92 7.63 8.70
C GLN A 347 -12.95 9.12 9.04
#